data_AF-A0ABD5RFA1-F1
#
_entry.id   AF-A0ABD5RFA1-F1
#
_cell.length_a   1.000
_cell.length_b   1.000
_cell.length_c   1.000
_cell.angle_alpha   90.00
_cell.angle_beta   90.00
_cell.angle_gamma   90.00
#
_symmetry.space_group_name_H-M   'P 1'
#
loop_
_entity.id
_entity.type
_entity.pdbx_description
1 polymer ?
#
loop_
_entity_poly.entity_id
_entity_poly.type
_entity_poly.pdbx_seq_one_letter_code
_entity_poly.pdbx_strand_id
1 'polypeptide(L)' 'MADFDAISETDVMSATGRGWPEWFRVLAEYDSAYDDVTPVDRRRHLREEFRLDPWWARAVTARYEADRHRPSG' A
#
# COMPACT_ATOMS: atom_id res chain seq x y z
N MET A 1 15.37 -8.22 1.27
CA MET A 1 14.00 -7.73 1.07
C MET A 1 13.95 -6.35 1.71
N ALA A 2 13.49 -5.30 1.03
CA ALA A 2 13.48 -3.97 1.64
C ALA A 2 12.50 -3.97 2.83
N ASP A 3 12.98 -3.60 4.01
CA ASP A 3 12.19 -3.51 5.24
C ASP A 3 11.38 -2.20 5.19
N PHE A 4 10.21 -2.26 4.54
CA PHE A 4 9.31 -1.10 4.45
C PHE A 4 8.67 -0.74 5.80
N ASP A 5 8.83 -1.61 6.82
CA ASP A 5 8.41 -1.35 8.21
C ASP A 5 9.20 -0.21 8.87
N ALA A 6 10.41 0.10 8.38
CA ALA A 6 11.23 1.19 8.90
C ALA A 6 10.76 2.59 8.45
N ILE A 7 9.86 2.68 7.46
CA ILE A 7 9.36 3.96 6.96
C ILE A 7 8.33 4.52 7.94
N SER A 8 8.57 5.74 8.42
CA SER A 8 7.68 6.38 9.39
C SER A 8 6.36 6.85 8.74
N GLU A 9 5.36 7.11 9.58
CA GLU A 9 4.10 7.75 9.16
C GLU A 9 4.38 9.13 8.51
N THR A 10 5.32 9.88 9.07
CA THR A 10 5.69 11.20 8.57
C THR A 10 6.32 11.11 7.18
N ASP A 11 7.20 10.14 6.93
CA ASP A 11 7.87 9.98 5.63
C ASP A 11 6.87 9.65 4.52
N VAL A 12 5.95 8.72 4.77
CA VAL A 12 4.93 8.36 3.78
C VAL A 12 3.98 9.53 3.53
N MET A 13 3.55 10.24 4.58
CA MET A 13 2.64 11.37 4.44
C MET A 13 3.30 12.53 3.69
N SER A 14 4.56 12.85 3.99
CA SER A 14 5.32 13.89 3.30
C SER A 14 5.55 13.56 1.82
N ALA A 15 5.79 12.29 1.48
CA ALA A 15 6.11 11.91 0.11
C ALA A 15 4.88 11.64 -0.76
N THR A 16 3.77 11.19 -0.16
CA THR A 16 2.60 10.70 -0.90
C THR A 16 1.33 11.53 -0.66
N GLY A 17 1.36 12.42 0.32
CA GLY A 17 0.20 13.22 0.75
C GLY A 17 -0.81 12.44 1.60
N ARG A 18 -0.58 11.16 1.89
CA ARG A 18 -1.45 10.31 2.70
C ARG A 18 -0.66 9.43 3.66
N GLY A 19 -1.28 9.14 4.78
CA GLY A 19 -0.73 8.25 5.81
C GLY A 19 -0.84 6.76 5.47
N TRP A 20 -0.18 5.91 6.27
CA TRP A 20 -0.32 4.44 6.15
C TRP A 20 -1.78 3.98 6.30
N PRO A 21 -2.56 4.45 7.29
CA PRO A 21 -3.95 4.01 7.45
C PRO A 21 -4.84 4.38 6.27
N GLU A 22 -4.58 5.53 5.64
CA GLU A 22 -5.35 5.99 4.48
C GLU A 22 -5.04 5.15 3.24
N TRP A 23 -3.76 4.85 3.00
CA TRP A 23 -3.38 3.96 1.91
C TRP A 23 -3.91 2.54 2.09
N PHE A 24 -3.92 2.05 3.32
CA PHE A 24 -4.46 0.72 3.61
C PHE A 24 -5.97 0.67 3.38
N ARG A 25 -6.70 1.75 3.69
CA ARG A 25 -8.12 1.86 3.36
C ARG A 25 -8.35 1.85 1.85
N VAL A 26 -7.56 2.61 1.08
CA VAL A 26 -7.63 2.62 -0.39
C VAL A 26 -7.44 1.21 -0.96
N LEU A 27 -6.40 0.50 -0.49
CA LEU A 27 -6.14 -0.87 -0.95
C LEU A 27 -7.19 -1.86 -0.46
N ALA A 28 -7.72 -1.71 0.75
CA ALA A 28 -8.79 -2.56 1.27
C ALA A 28 -10.11 -2.38 0.52
N GLU A 29 -10.44 -1.15 0.13
CA GLU A 29 -11.61 -0.84 -0.71
C GLU A 29 -11.45 -1.46 -2.10
N TYR A 30 -10.26 -1.29 -2.70
CA TYR A 30 -9.93 -1.92 -3.98
C TYR A 30 -10.00 -3.45 -3.92
N ASP A 31 -9.39 -4.07 -2.91
CA ASP A 31 -9.43 -5.52 -2.68
C ASP A 31 -10.87 -6.03 -2.42
N SER A 32 -11.77 -5.20 -1.91
CA SER A 32 -13.18 -5.57 -1.69
C SER A 32 -14.03 -5.44 -2.96
N ALA A 33 -13.57 -4.69 -3.96
CA ALA A 33 -14.28 -4.46 -5.21
C ALA A 33 -13.98 -5.52 -6.28
N TYR A 34 -12.92 -6.30 -6.11
CA TYR A 34 -12.46 -7.29 -7.09
C TYR A 34 -12.03 -8.58 -6.40
N ASP A 35 -12.35 -9.72 -7.01
CA ASP A 35 -11.82 -11.02 -6.61
C ASP A 35 -10.35 -11.18 -7.08
N ASP A 36 -9.57 -11.95 -6.33
CA ASP A 36 -8.19 -12.36 -6.68
C ASP A 36 -7.19 -11.22 -6.96
N VAL A 37 -7.34 -10.06 -6.30
CA VAL A 37 -6.43 -8.92 -6.48
C VAL A 37 -4.97 -9.27 -6.16
N THR A 38 -4.11 -9.10 -7.18
CA THR A 38 -2.68 -9.38 -7.08
C THR A 38 -1.86 -8.16 -6.61
N PRO A 39 -0.62 -8.35 -6.12
CA PRO A 39 0.30 -7.24 -5.83
C PRO A 39 0.53 -6.31 -7.03
N VAL A 40 0.48 -6.84 -8.25
CA VAL A 40 0.68 -6.07 -9.48
C VAL A 40 -0.52 -5.17 -9.73
N ASP A 41 -1.73 -5.67 -9.52
CA ASP A 41 -2.98 -4.91 -9.66
C ASP A 41 -3.04 -3.75 -8.65
N ARG A 42 -2.71 -4.00 -7.38
CA ARG A 42 -2.62 -2.96 -6.35
C ARG A 42 -1.66 -1.85 -6.75
N ARG A 43 -0.45 -2.19 -7.21
CA ARG A 43 0.55 -1.20 -7.66
C ARG A 43 0.07 -0.43 -8.89
N ARG A 44 -0.61 -1.10 -9.83
CA ARG A 44 -1.20 -0.46 -11.00
C ARG A 44 -2.25 0.55 -10.58
N HIS A 45 -3.19 0.14 -9.72
CA HIS A 45 -4.25 1.00 -9.18
C HIS A 45 -3.68 2.25 -8.49
N LEU A 46 -2.68 2.08 -7.61
CA LEU A 46 -2.02 3.21 -6.93
C LEU A 46 -1.34 4.19 -7.91
N ARG A 47 -0.76 3.69 -9.00
CA ARG A 47 -0.08 4.53 -10.01
C ARG A 47 -1.05 5.23 -10.95
N GLU A 48 -2.12 4.54 -11.35
CA GLU A 48 -3.06 5.04 -12.36
C GLU A 48 -4.07 6.01 -11.73
N GLU A 49 -4.71 5.60 -10.63
CA GLU A 49 -5.77 6.38 -9.98
C GLU A 49 -5.21 7.46 -9.06
N PHE A 50 -4.14 7.15 -8.31
CA PHE A 50 -3.58 8.05 -7.30
C PHE A 50 -2.28 8.73 -7.72
N ARG A 51 -1.79 8.46 -8.95
CA ARG A 51 -0.52 9.00 -9.48
C ARG A 51 0.67 8.78 -8.54
N LEU A 52 0.61 7.72 -7.75
CA LEU A 52 1.65 7.42 -6.77
C LEU A 52 2.92 7.00 -7.50
N ASP A 53 4.07 7.50 -7.04
CA ASP A 53 5.36 7.16 -7.59
C ASP A 53 5.58 5.62 -7.56
N PRO A 54 6.20 5.01 -8.60
CA PRO A 54 6.37 3.55 -8.66
C PRO A 54 7.06 2.93 -7.44
N TRP A 55 8.00 3.64 -6.81
CA TRP A 55 8.67 3.17 -5.59
C TRP A 55 7.70 3.18 -4.41
N TRP A 56 6.95 4.27 -4.23
CA TRP A 56 5.94 4.39 -3.17
C TRP A 56 4.78 3.41 -3.35
N ALA A 57 4.32 3.18 -4.58
CA ALA A 57 3.33 2.15 -4.87
C ALA A 57 3.82 0.76 -4.45
N ARG A 58 5.08 0.43 -4.72
CA ARG A 58 5.68 -0.82 -4.27
C ARG A 58 5.77 -0.90 -2.75
N ALA A 59 6.19 0.17 -2.07
CA ALA A 59 6.31 0.23 -0.61
C ALA A 59 4.95 0.05 0.08
N VAL A 60 3.94 0.78 -0.40
CA VAL A 60 2.55 0.71 0.08
C VAL A 60 1.96 -0.67 -0.09
N THR A 61 2.07 -1.27 -1.28
CA THR A 61 1.60 -2.64 -1.49
C THR A 61 2.32 -3.64 -0.59
N ALA A 62 3.65 -3.56 -0.46
CA ALA A 62 4.41 -4.51 0.34
C ALA A 62 4.04 -4.47 1.83
N ARG A 63 3.88 -3.26 2.40
CA ARG A 63 3.50 -3.12 3.82
C ARG A 63 2.06 -3.54 4.07
N TYR A 64 1.14 -3.23 3.15
CA TYR A 64 -0.24 -3.70 3.21
C TYR A 64 -0.33 -5.24 3.18
N GLU A 65 0.47 -5.88 2.32
CA GLU A 65 0.55 -7.34 2.27
C GLU A 65 1.12 -7.93 3.55
N ALA A 66 2.17 -7.33 4.11
CA ALA A 66 2.74 -7.77 5.38
C ALA A 66 1.73 -7.66 6.53
N ASP A 67 0.94 -6.58 6.59
CA ASP A 67 -0.11 -6.38 7.59
C ASP A 67 -1.21 -7.45 7.49
N ARG A 68 -1.66 -7.75 6.26
CA ARG A 68 -2.68 -8.81 6.01
C ARG A 68 -2.23 -10.22 6.35
N HIS A 69 -0.94 -10.51 6.22
CA HIS A 69 -0.38 -11.85 6.50
C HIS A 69 0.22 -11.96 7.91
N ARG A 70 0.19 -10.88 8.71
CA ARG A 70 0.64 -10.95 10.10
C ARG A 70 -0.41 -11.76 10.87
N PRO A 71 -0.03 -12.86 11.53
CA PRO A 71 -0.96 -13.60 12.37
C PRO A 71 -1.41 -12.67 13.50
N SER A 72 -2.71 -12.41 13.59
CA SER A 72 -3.33 -11.87 14.78
C SER A 72 -3.14 -12.90 15.90
N GLY A 73 -2.10 -12.71 16.72
CA GLY A 73 -1.84 -13.52 17.91
C GLY A 73 -2.89 -13.31 18.98
#